data_AF-A0A4R4QP37-F1
#
_entry.id   AF-A0A4R4QP37-F1
#
_cell.length_a   1.000
_cell.length_b   1.000
_cell.length_c   1.000
_cell.angle_alpha   90.00
_cell.angle_beta   90.00
_cell.angle_gamma   90.00
#
_symmetry.space_group_name_H-M   'P 1'
#
loop_
_entity.id
_entity.type
_entity.pdbx_description
1 polymer ?
#
loop_
_entity_poly.entity_id
_entity_poly.type
_entity_poly.pdbx_seq_one_letter_code
_entity_poly.pdbx_strand_id
1 'polypeptide(L)'
;MIDEQTEKPRSSFWKELPILLGVAILVAVLVRAFVLQTFFIPSPSMENTLKIDDRVLVNKLVYDFRSPHRGEVVVFKAPTSWSGNPNGEDFIKRVIGVGGDRVVCCDAGKLVINGQRLDEPYIYSADGQQDKPADQEFDITVPAGRLWVMGDHRSASGDSLEHWQQSGRDVTEATIPEDRVVGRAFTVFWPVDRATWLSVPKPFDAIPSP
;
A
#
# COMPACT_ATOMS: atom_id res chain seq x y z
N MET A 1 53.10 -41.01 3.79
CA MET A 1 52.61 -39.65 4.09
C MET A 1 53.31 -38.69 3.16
N ILE A 2 52.56 -37.99 2.32
CA ILE A 2 52.62 -36.55 2.02
C ILE A 2 51.47 -36.32 1.03
N ASP A 3 50.44 -35.59 1.48
CA ASP A 3 49.30 -35.16 0.65
C ASP A 3 49.78 -34.15 -0.38
N GLU A 4 49.53 -34.42 -1.67
CA GLU A 4 49.73 -33.46 -2.75
C GLU A 4 48.50 -32.55 -2.82
N GLN A 5 48.55 -31.42 -2.13
CA GLN A 5 47.57 -30.36 -2.29
C GLN A 5 47.76 -29.69 -3.65
N THR A 6 46.92 -30.05 -4.61
CA THR A 6 46.85 -29.39 -5.92
C THR A 6 46.18 -28.02 -5.75
N GLU A 7 46.98 -26.96 -5.60
CA GLU A 7 46.46 -25.59 -5.65
C GLU A 7 45.85 -25.31 -7.03
N LYS A 8 44.53 -25.05 -7.08
CA LYS A 8 43.88 -24.53 -8.30
C LYS A 8 44.44 -23.13 -8.62
N PRO A 9 44.88 -22.86 -9.86
CA PRO A 9 45.45 -21.57 -10.22
C PRO A 9 44.40 -20.46 -10.10
N ARG A 10 44.79 -19.34 -9.46
CA ARG A 10 43.98 -18.12 -9.19
C ARG A 10 43.41 -17.42 -10.45
N SER A 11 43.62 -17.96 -11.65
CA SER A 11 43.19 -17.37 -12.93
C SER A 11 41.71 -17.64 -13.27
N SER A 12 41.07 -18.62 -12.64
CA SER A 12 39.61 -18.85 -12.77
C SER A 12 38.81 -17.76 -12.07
N PHE A 13 39.26 -17.36 -10.87
CA PHE A 13 38.55 -16.41 -10.02
C PHE A 13 38.35 -15.04 -10.69
N TRP A 14 39.39 -14.50 -11.33
CA TRP A 14 39.31 -13.19 -11.99
C TRP A 14 38.56 -13.21 -13.34
N LYS A 15 38.34 -14.39 -13.94
CA LYS A 15 37.50 -14.56 -15.14
C LYS A 15 36.03 -14.82 -14.78
N GLU A 16 35.78 -15.53 -13.69
CA GLU A 16 34.43 -15.80 -13.17
C GLU A 16 33.82 -14.59 -12.48
N LEU A 17 34.64 -13.74 -11.82
CA LEU A 17 34.17 -12.56 -11.10
C LEU A 17 33.38 -11.56 -11.99
N PRO A 18 33.83 -11.18 -13.20
CA PRO A 18 33.04 -10.32 -14.10
C PRO A 18 31.72 -10.96 -14.54
N ILE A 19 31.69 -12.27 -14.77
CA ILE A 19 30.48 -13.00 -15.17
C ILE A 19 29.48 -12.99 -14.00
N LEU A 20 29.93 -13.33 -12.79
CA LEU A 20 29.11 -13.30 -11.59
C LEU A 20 28.58 -11.90 -11.29
N LEU A 21 29.42 -10.87 -11.43
CA LEU A 21 29.00 -9.48 -11.26
C LEU A 21 27.97 -9.07 -12.32
N GLY A 22 28.18 -9.45 -13.58
CA GLY A 22 27.24 -9.20 -14.66
C GLY A 22 25.88 -9.86 -14.43
N VAL A 23 25.87 -11.12 -14.00
CA VAL A 23 24.64 -11.84 -13.61
C VAL A 23 23.97 -11.17 -12.42
N ALA A 24 24.72 -10.78 -11.39
CA ALA A 24 24.16 -10.10 -10.21
C ALA A 24 23.51 -8.76 -10.58
N ILE A 25 24.15 -7.96 -11.44
CA ILE A 25 23.58 -6.69 -11.94
C ILE A 25 22.32 -6.97 -12.76
N LEU A 26 22.35 -7.95 -13.66
CA LEU A 26 21.19 -8.32 -14.47
C LEU A 26 20.00 -8.73 -13.58
N VAL A 27 20.24 -9.59 -12.59
CA VAL A 27 19.22 -10.00 -11.62
C VAL A 27 18.70 -8.79 -10.85
N ALA A 28 19.57 -7.90 -10.37
CA ALA A 28 19.15 -6.70 -9.65
C ALA A 28 18.28 -5.77 -10.51
N VAL A 29 18.60 -5.62 -11.80
CA VAL A 29 17.80 -4.85 -12.76
C VAL A 29 16.43 -5.50 -12.97
N LEU A 30 16.38 -6.82 -13.15
CA LEU A 30 15.11 -7.54 -13.32
C LEU A 30 14.23 -7.46 -12.06
N VAL A 31 14.83 -7.62 -10.87
CA VAL A 31 14.12 -7.47 -9.60
C VAL A 31 13.55 -6.05 -9.47
N ARG A 32 14.33 -5.02 -9.79
CA ARG A 32 13.84 -3.62 -9.75
C ARG A 32 12.80 -3.32 -10.82
N ALA A 33 12.90 -3.93 -11.99
CA ALA A 33 11.95 -3.70 -13.08
C ALA A 33 10.58 -4.34 -12.78
N PHE A 34 10.59 -5.59 -12.29
CA PHE A 34 9.39 -6.42 -12.24
C PHE A 34 8.88 -6.71 -10.82
N VAL A 35 9.73 -6.69 -9.80
CA VAL A 35 9.37 -7.18 -8.46
C VAL A 35 9.18 -6.04 -7.47
N LEU A 36 10.18 -5.16 -7.36
CA LEU A 36 10.28 -4.16 -6.30
C LEU A 36 10.42 -2.76 -6.88
N GLN A 37 9.56 -1.84 -6.42
CA GLN A 37 9.66 -0.42 -6.74
C GLN A 37 9.74 0.41 -5.46
N THR A 38 10.54 1.46 -5.50
CA THR A 38 10.72 2.41 -4.38
C THR A 38 9.85 3.64 -4.62
N PHE A 39 9.08 4.05 -3.62
CA PHE A 39 8.29 5.28 -3.65
C PHE A 39 8.71 6.23 -2.54
N PHE A 40 8.66 7.53 -2.83
CA PHE A 40 8.87 8.62 -1.88
C PHE A 40 7.50 9.15 -1.41
N ILE A 41 7.38 9.53 -0.14
CA ILE A 41 6.13 10.02 0.46
C ILE A 41 6.14 11.55 0.57
N PRO A 42 5.41 12.27 -0.30
CA PRO A 42 5.43 13.74 -0.32
C PRO A 42 4.32 14.38 0.54
N SER A 43 3.39 13.61 1.11
CA SER A 43 2.19 14.14 1.77
C SER A 43 1.87 13.46 3.10
N PRO A 44 1.14 14.13 4.00
CA PRO A 44 0.79 13.62 5.33
C PRO A 44 -0.48 12.76 5.35
N SER A 45 -1.07 12.41 4.20
CA SER A 45 -2.36 11.66 4.17
C SER A 45 -2.32 10.28 4.85
N MET A 46 -1.12 9.76 5.08
CA MET A 46 -0.86 8.47 5.75
C MET A 46 -0.07 8.67 7.07
N GLU A 47 -0.04 9.88 7.64
CA GLU A 47 0.74 10.24 8.84
C GLU A 47 0.50 9.25 10.00
N ASN A 48 1.50 9.09 10.87
CA ASN A 48 1.68 7.98 11.84
C ASN A 48 2.04 6.62 11.23
N THR A 49 1.51 6.26 10.05
CA THR A 49 1.94 5.04 9.33
C THR A 49 3.10 5.34 8.39
N LEU A 50 2.97 6.39 7.58
CA LEU A 50 3.97 6.92 6.65
C LEU A 50 4.07 8.43 6.88
N LYS A 51 5.26 8.94 7.19
CA LYS A 51 5.48 10.38 7.31
C LYS A 51 6.08 10.93 6.04
N ILE A 52 6.00 12.24 5.91
CA ILE A 52 6.71 12.98 4.86
C ILE A 52 8.20 12.59 4.87
N ASP A 53 8.76 12.46 3.67
CA ASP A 53 10.14 12.04 3.38
C ASP A 53 10.45 10.55 3.54
N ASP A 54 9.48 9.72 3.93
CA ASP A 54 9.66 8.27 3.93
C ASP A 54 9.94 7.72 2.53
N ARG A 55 10.70 6.62 2.50
CA ARG A 55 10.81 5.76 1.32
C ARG A 55 10.27 4.37 1.64
N VAL A 56 9.33 3.95 0.82
CA VAL A 56 8.68 2.64 0.92
C VAL A 56 9.11 1.72 -0.21
N LEU A 57 9.20 0.43 0.09
CA LEU A 57 9.29 -0.62 -0.94
C LEU A 57 7.90 -1.20 -1.20
N VAL A 58 7.62 -1.35 -2.48
CA VAL A 58 6.35 -1.86 -3.01
C VAL A 58 6.62 -3.16 -3.76
N ASN A 59 5.86 -4.20 -3.41
CA ASN A 59 5.84 -5.47 -4.14
C ASN A 59 4.80 -5.39 -5.26
N LYS A 60 5.26 -5.42 -6.51
CA LYS A 60 4.41 -5.32 -7.71
C LYS A 60 3.77 -6.65 -8.07
N LEU A 61 4.51 -7.75 -7.92
CA LEU A 61 4.07 -9.09 -8.33
C LEU A 61 2.94 -9.65 -7.48
N VAL A 62 2.76 -9.16 -6.25
CA VAL A 62 1.81 -9.75 -5.32
C VAL A 62 0.38 -9.79 -5.86
N TYR A 63 -0.01 -8.79 -6.66
CA TYR A 63 -1.37 -8.69 -7.19
C TYR A 63 -1.59 -9.35 -8.55
N ASP A 64 -0.52 -9.89 -9.17
CA ASP A 64 -0.65 -10.76 -10.34
C ASP A 64 -1.15 -12.17 -9.95
N PHE A 65 -1.03 -12.53 -8.67
CA PHE A 65 -1.37 -13.86 -8.15
C PHE A 65 -2.54 -13.87 -7.17
N ARG A 66 -2.94 -12.71 -6.64
CA ARG A 66 -4.07 -12.58 -5.71
C ARG A 66 -4.65 -11.17 -5.71
N SER A 67 -5.90 -11.02 -5.29
CA SER A 67 -6.48 -9.69 -5.08
C SER A 67 -5.91 -8.98 -3.84
N PRO A 68 -5.98 -7.64 -3.81
CA PRO A 68 -5.75 -6.84 -2.60
C PRO A 68 -6.71 -7.22 -1.47
N HIS A 69 -6.19 -7.23 -0.24
CA HIS A 69 -6.98 -7.49 0.96
C HIS A 69 -7.19 -6.22 1.78
N ARG A 70 -8.21 -6.26 2.64
CA ARG A 70 -8.48 -5.18 3.60
C ARG A 70 -7.27 -4.97 4.53
N GLY A 71 -7.05 -3.72 4.90
CA GLY A 71 -5.97 -3.28 5.76
C GLY A 71 -4.59 -3.22 5.09
N GLU A 72 -4.44 -3.65 3.83
CA GLU A 72 -3.19 -3.49 3.09
C GLU A 72 -2.97 -2.03 2.68
N VAL A 73 -1.71 -1.59 2.73
CA VAL A 73 -1.31 -0.28 2.17
C VAL A 73 -0.88 -0.51 0.72
N VAL A 74 -1.51 0.20 -0.20
CA VAL A 74 -1.34 0.01 -1.64
C VAL A 74 -0.95 1.30 -2.33
N VAL A 75 -0.09 1.18 -3.33
CA VAL A 75 0.17 2.24 -4.30
C VAL A 75 -0.68 1.96 -5.54
N PHE A 76 -1.36 2.96 -6.06
CA PHE A 76 -2.21 2.85 -7.24
C PHE A 76 -2.15 4.11 -8.10
N LYS A 77 -2.48 3.95 -9.39
CA LYS A 77 -2.62 5.06 -10.33
C LYS A 77 -3.96 5.76 -10.08
N ALA A 78 -3.92 6.95 -9.49
CA ALA A 78 -5.10 7.73 -9.18
C ALA A 78 -5.88 8.08 -10.47
N PRO A 79 -7.22 7.95 -10.48
CA PRO A 79 -8.05 8.50 -11.55
C PRO A 79 -7.77 9.99 -11.80
N THR A 80 -7.92 10.44 -13.04
CA THR A 80 -7.76 11.87 -13.37
C THR A 80 -8.77 12.74 -12.63
N SER A 81 -9.96 12.19 -12.32
CA SER A 81 -10.94 12.85 -11.45
C SER A 81 -10.44 13.09 -10.03
N TRP A 82 -9.42 12.34 -9.58
CA TRP A 82 -8.85 12.46 -8.24
C TRP A 82 -7.64 13.38 -8.22
N SER A 83 -6.69 13.15 -9.13
CA SER A 83 -5.42 13.90 -9.16
C SER A 83 -5.50 15.22 -9.92
N GLY A 84 -6.51 15.41 -10.78
CA GLY A 84 -6.54 16.49 -11.76
C GLY A 84 -5.41 16.43 -12.81
N ASN A 85 -4.56 15.40 -12.75
CA ASN A 85 -3.40 15.24 -13.61
C ASN A 85 -3.70 14.22 -14.72
N PRO A 86 -3.81 14.65 -15.99
CA PRO A 86 -4.08 13.74 -17.10
C PRO A 86 -2.93 12.75 -17.36
N ASN A 87 -1.71 13.06 -16.91
CA ASN A 87 -0.56 12.16 -17.02
C ASN A 87 -0.54 11.08 -15.93
N GLY A 88 -1.51 11.10 -15.02
CA GLY A 88 -1.60 10.18 -13.89
C GLY A 88 -0.68 10.57 -12.74
N GLU A 89 -1.07 10.17 -11.53
CA GLU A 89 -0.31 10.35 -10.31
C GLU A 89 -0.42 9.08 -9.45
N ASP A 90 0.64 8.73 -8.74
CA ASP A 90 0.66 7.57 -7.85
C ASP A 90 0.21 7.98 -6.45
N PHE A 91 -0.87 7.38 -5.97
CA PHE A 91 -1.37 7.59 -4.62
C PHE A 91 -1.08 6.37 -3.77
N ILE A 92 -0.85 6.60 -2.47
CA ILE A 92 -0.71 5.55 -1.46
C ILE A 92 -1.78 5.72 -0.40
N LYS A 93 -2.54 4.65 -0.15
CA LYS A 93 -3.67 4.62 0.79
C LYS A 93 -3.83 3.21 1.38
N ARG A 94 -4.64 3.09 2.43
CA ARG A 94 -5.05 1.81 3.00
C ARG A 94 -6.33 1.31 2.33
N VAL A 95 -6.37 0.03 1.97
CA VAL A 95 -7.60 -0.64 1.53
C VAL A 95 -8.51 -0.83 2.74
N ILE A 96 -9.67 -0.19 2.75
CA ILE A 96 -10.66 -0.35 3.81
C ILE A 96 -11.72 -1.38 3.39
N GLY A 97 -12.18 -1.33 2.15
CA GLY A 97 -13.14 -2.28 1.59
C GLY A 97 -12.71 -2.83 0.23
N VAL A 98 -13.05 -4.09 -0.02
CA VAL A 98 -12.90 -4.80 -1.30
C VAL A 98 -14.28 -5.06 -1.91
N GLY A 99 -14.33 -5.47 -3.18
CA GLY A 99 -15.59 -5.70 -3.90
C GLY A 99 -16.59 -6.57 -3.13
N GLY A 100 -17.82 -6.07 -3.01
CA GLY A 100 -18.91 -6.68 -2.24
C GLY A 100 -19.06 -6.14 -0.81
N ASP A 101 -18.03 -5.49 -0.25
CA ASP A 101 -18.12 -4.95 1.11
C ASP A 101 -19.15 -3.85 1.22
N ARG A 102 -19.97 -3.91 2.27
CA ARG A 102 -20.74 -2.77 2.74
C ARG A 102 -19.95 -2.04 3.81
N VAL A 103 -19.55 -0.80 3.53
CA VAL A 103 -18.79 0.07 4.43
C VAL A 103 -19.70 1.20 4.88
N VAL A 104 -19.87 1.32 6.20
CA VAL A 104 -20.77 2.30 6.81
C VAL A 104 -20.00 3.13 7.83
N CYS A 105 -20.16 4.45 7.76
CA CYS A 105 -19.78 5.34 8.83
C CYS A 105 -21.04 6.02 9.43
N CYS A 106 -21.18 6.05 10.76
CA CYS A 106 -20.37 5.39 11.78
C CYS A 106 -21.23 4.93 12.95
N ASP A 107 -20.81 3.86 13.62
CA ASP A 107 -21.46 3.34 14.81
C ASP A 107 -20.48 3.41 16.00
N ALA A 108 -20.86 4.16 17.04
CA ALA A 108 -20.03 4.45 18.21
C ALA A 108 -18.61 4.94 17.86
N GLY A 109 -18.49 5.79 16.81
CA GLY A 109 -17.24 6.37 16.38
C GLY A 109 -16.32 5.41 15.60
N LYS A 110 -16.84 4.29 15.09
CA LYS A 110 -16.10 3.31 14.29
C LYS A 110 -16.75 3.09 12.93
N LEU A 111 -15.93 2.76 11.93
CA LEU A 111 -16.44 2.19 10.68
C LEU A 111 -17.06 0.82 10.97
N VAL A 112 -18.11 0.50 10.22
CA VAL A 112 -18.75 -0.82 10.23
C VAL A 112 -18.61 -1.41 8.84
N ILE A 113 -17.92 -2.55 8.74
CA ILE A 113 -17.70 -3.27 7.48
C ILE A 113 -18.38 -4.63 7.59
N ASN A 114 -19.36 -4.89 6.72
CA ASN A 114 -20.17 -6.12 6.74
C ASN A 114 -20.77 -6.43 8.12
N GLY A 115 -21.21 -5.38 8.84
CA GLY A 115 -21.78 -5.49 10.18
C GLY A 115 -20.76 -5.58 11.32
N GLN A 116 -19.47 -5.70 11.02
CA GLN A 116 -18.39 -5.73 12.01
C GLN A 116 -17.83 -4.33 12.26
N ARG A 117 -17.82 -3.87 13.52
CA ARG A 117 -17.12 -2.64 13.91
C ARG A 117 -15.61 -2.82 13.76
N LEU A 118 -14.97 -1.91 13.06
CA LEU A 118 -13.54 -1.89 12.85
C LEU A 118 -12.87 -1.00 13.90
N ASP A 119 -11.93 -1.58 14.66
CA ASP A 119 -10.99 -0.80 15.46
C ASP A 119 -9.84 -0.32 14.58
N GLU A 120 -9.58 0.98 14.58
CA GLU A 120 -8.63 1.62 13.67
C GLU A 120 -7.48 2.30 14.43
N PRO A 121 -6.64 1.58 15.21
CA PRO A 121 -5.60 2.19 16.04
C PRO A 121 -4.48 2.90 15.25
N TYR A 122 -4.49 2.74 13.93
CA TYR A 122 -3.55 3.36 12.99
C TYR A 122 -3.97 4.75 12.53
N ILE A 123 -5.21 5.17 12.77
CA ILE A 123 -5.65 6.51 12.37
C ILE A 123 -4.83 7.56 13.12
N TYR A 124 -4.43 8.62 12.40
CA TYR A 124 -3.64 9.71 12.93
C TYR A 124 -4.24 10.28 14.21
N SER A 125 -3.36 10.69 15.12
CA SER A 125 -3.75 11.31 16.38
C SER A 125 -2.91 12.55 16.62
N ALA A 126 -3.53 13.72 16.44
CA ALA A 126 -2.98 14.99 16.89
C ALA A 126 -3.19 15.11 18.41
N ASP A 127 -2.14 15.44 19.15
CA ASP A 127 -2.24 15.77 20.59
C ASP A 127 -2.92 14.69 21.45
N GLY A 128 -2.84 13.42 21.03
CA GLY A 128 -3.45 12.27 21.71
C GLY A 128 -4.96 12.10 21.48
N GLN A 129 -5.57 12.92 20.63
CA GLN A 129 -6.94 12.73 20.13
C GLN A 129 -6.88 12.10 18.73
N GLN A 130 -7.56 10.97 18.54
CA GLN A 130 -7.57 10.27 17.27
C GLN A 130 -8.55 10.94 16.29
N ASP A 131 -8.19 11.03 15.01
CA ASP A 131 -9.14 11.51 13.99
C ASP A 131 -10.41 10.64 13.98
N LYS A 132 -11.53 11.26 13.62
CA LYS A 132 -12.75 10.50 13.35
C LYS A 132 -12.55 9.64 12.11
N PRO A 133 -13.20 8.46 12.01
CA PRO A 133 -13.08 7.65 10.81
C PRO A 133 -13.63 8.32 9.55
N ALA A 134 -14.60 9.23 9.69
CA ALA A 134 -15.08 10.12 8.65
C ALA A 134 -15.71 11.36 9.26
N ASP A 135 -15.75 12.45 8.50
CA ASP A 135 -16.40 13.70 8.92
C ASP A 135 -17.92 13.73 8.70
N GLN A 136 -18.44 12.74 7.95
CA GLN A 136 -19.86 12.60 7.65
C GLN A 136 -20.29 11.14 7.55
N GLU A 137 -21.58 10.91 7.72
CA GLU A 137 -22.18 9.59 7.53
C GLU A 137 -22.17 9.19 6.06
N PHE A 138 -21.92 7.90 5.82
CA PHE A 138 -22.05 7.28 4.51
C PHE A 138 -22.38 5.79 4.66
N ASP A 139 -23.00 5.24 3.63
CA ASP A 139 -23.34 3.83 3.51
C ASP A 139 -23.16 3.45 2.05
N ILE A 140 -22.10 2.70 1.77
CA ILE A 140 -21.72 2.31 0.42
C ILE A 140 -21.53 0.80 0.34
N THR A 141 -21.74 0.26 -0.85
CA THR A 141 -21.31 -1.09 -1.20
C THR A 141 -20.24 -0.99 -2.28
N VAL A 142 -19.05 -1.54 -2.01
CA VAL A 142 -17.92 -1.49 -2.93
C VAL A 142 -18.24 -2.34 -4.16
N PRO A 143 -18.20 -1.78 -5.39
CA PRO A 143 -18.46 -2.56 -6.58
C PRO A 143 -17.42 -3.68 -6.77
N ALA A 144 -17.82 -4.78 -7.41
CA ALA A 144 -16.92 -5.88 -7.72
C ALA A 144 -15.69 -5.42 -8.53
N GLY A 145 -14.50 -5.94 -8.19
CA GLY A 145 -13.24 -5.57 -8.84
C GLY A 145 -12.74 -4.16 -8.52
N ARG A 146 -13.29 -3.52 -7.48
CA ARG A 146 -12.90 -2.18 -7.03
C ARG A 146 -12.58 -2.18 -5.54
N LEU A 147 -11.87 -1.15 -5.12
CA LEU A 147 -11.41 -0.96 -3.75
C LEU A 147 -11.89 0.40 -3.22
N TRP A 148 -12.38 0.38 -1.98
CA TRP A 148 -12.57 1.57 -1.17
C TRP A 148 -11.32 1.80 -0.33
N VAL A 149 -10.58 2.86 -0.64
CA VAL A 149 -9.28 3.20 -0.04
C VAL A 149 -9.37 4.50 0.76
N MET A 150 -8.75 4.54 1.93
CA MET A 150 -8.71 5.72 2.80
C MET A 150 -7.30 5.99 3.32
N GLY A 151 -7.02 7.26 3.61
CA GLY A 151 -5.81 7.67 4.31
C GLY A 151 -5.89 7.32 5.79
N ASP A 152 -4.73 7.11 6.41
CA ASP A 152 -4.66 6.94 7.87
C ASP A 152 -4.78 8.30 8.59
N HIS A 153 -4.40 9.40 7.94
CA HIS A 153 -4.68 10.75 8.41
C HIS A 153 -5.99 11.24 7.78
N ARG A 154 -7.12 10.86 8.41
CA ARG A 154 -8.47 10.99 7.84
C ARG A 154 -8.83 12.41 7.47
N SER A 155 -8.48 13.38 8.32
CA SER A 155 -8.77 14.80 8.11
C SER A 155 -7.91 15.46 7.02
N ALA A 156 -6.86 14.79 6.52
CA ALA A 156 -5.90 15.33 5.55
C ALA A 156 -5.70 14.40 4.34
N SER A 157 -6.76 13.72 3.88
CA SER A 157 -6.67 12.69 2.86
C SER A 157 -7.69 12.86 1.73
N GLY A 158 -7.19 13.18 0.54
CA GLY A 158 -7.90 13.05 -0.74
C GLY A 158 -8.00 11.58 -1.14
N ASP A 159 -9.05 10.93 -0.66
CA ASP A 159 -9.29 9.50 -0.85
C ASP A 159 -10.74 9.20 -1.27
N SER A 160 -11.16 7.94 -1.16
CA SER A 160 -12.46 7.50 -1.64
C SER A 160 -13.61 8.29 -1.01
N LEU A 161 -13.50 8.66 0.27
CA LEU A 161 -14.56 9.39 0.95
C LEU A 161 -14.72 10.81 0.40
N GLU A 162 -13.61 11.51 0.19
CA GLU A 162 -13.62 12.85 -0.40
C GLU A 162 -14.20 12.81 -1.82
N HIS A 163 -13.76 11.85 -2.65
CA HIS A 163 -14.25 11.73 -4.03
C HIS A 163 -15.69 11.23 -4.11
N TRP A 164 -16.18 10.48 -3.13
CA TRP A 164 -17.60 10.17 -3.00
C TRP A 164 -18.43 11.43 -2.78
N GLN A 165 -17.96 12.37 -1.96
CA GLN A 165 -18.67 13.63 -1.76
C GLN A 165 -18.65 14.50 -3.03
N GLN A 166 -17.48 14.62 -3.65
CA GLN A 166 -17.28 15.47 -4.84
C GLN A 166 -18.04 14.97 -6.08
N SER A 167 -18.20 13.65 -6.22
CA SER A 167 -18.92 13.03 -7.34
C SER A 167 -20.44 13.05 -7.20
N GLY A 168 -20.98 13.67 -6.15
CA GLY A 168 -22.42 13.60 -5.87
C GLY A 168 -22.86 12.22 -5.38
N ARG A 169 -21.98 11.51 -4.65
CA ARG A 169 -22.17 10.20 -4.03
C ARG A 169 -22.13 9.01 -4.99
N ASP A 170 -21.40 9.14 -6.10
CA ASP A 170 -21.16 8.02 -7.01
C ASP A 170 -20.06 7.11 -6.46
N VAL A 171 -20.43 5.90 -6.05
CA VAL A 171 -19.49 4.92 -5.49
C VAL A 171 -18.47 4.41 -6.52
N THR A 172 -18.81 4.42 -7.81
CA THR A 172 -17.91 3.95 -8.87
C THR A 172 -16.80 4.96 -9.09
N GLU A 173 -17.13 6.25 -9.18
CA GLU A 173 -16.15 7.34 -9.27
C GLU A 173 -15.29 7.48 -8.01
N ALA A 174 -15.85 7.10 -6.86
CA ALA A 174 -15.21 7.17 -5.55
C ALA A 174 -14.36 5.94 -5.17
N THR A 175 -14.36 4.88 -5.98
CA THR A 175 -13.53 3.69 -5.74
C THR A 175 -12.47 3.57 -6.83
N ILE A 176 -11.43 2.78 -6.61
CA ILE A 176 -10.41 2.49 -7.64
C ILE A 176 -10.49 1.05 -8.11
N PRO A 177 -10.36 0.78 -9.43
CA PRO A 177 -10.24 -0.59 -9.93
C PRO A 177 -9.02 -1.32 -9.35
N GLU A 178 -9.14 -2.63 -9.10
CA GLU A 178 -8.02 -3.47 -8.66
C GLU A 178 -6.85 -3.44 -9.66
N ASP A 179 -7.13 -3.36 -10.96
CA ASP A 179 -6.11 -3.32 -12.03
C ASP A 179 -5.28 -2.03 -12.08
N ARG A 180 -5.67 -1.00 -11.33
CA ARG A 180 -4.89 0.24 -11.17
C ARG A 180 -3.90 0.18 -10.02
N VAL A 181 -3.94 -0.88 -9.23
CA VAL A 181 -3.01 -1.07 -8.11
C VAL A 181 -1.63 -1.44 -8.66
N VAL A 182 -0.64 -0.60 -8.38
CA VAL A 182 0.75 -0.80 -8.77
C VAL A 182 1.42 -1.88 -7.91
N GLY A 183 1.06 -1.94 -6.62
CA GLY A 183 1.55 -2.97 -5.71
C GLY A 183 1.30 -2.68 -4.24
N ARG A 184 1.70 -3.63 -3.40
CA ARG A 184 1.58 -3.55 -1.94
C ARG A 184 2.81 -2.88 -1.33
N ALA A 185 2.63 -1.78 -0.63
CA ALA A 185 3.67 -1.24 0.24
C ALA A 185 3.83 -2.16 1.46
N PHE A 186 5.03 -2.69 1.68
CA PHE A 186 5.26 -3.69 2.73
C PHE A 186 6.33 -3.28 3.75
N THR A 187 7.14 -2.27 3.46
CA THR A 187 8.12 -1.74 4.41
C THR A 187 8.44 -0.27 4.12
N VAL A 188 8.63 0.49 5.19
CA VAL A 188 9.42 1.74 5.17
C VAL A 188 10.86 1.31 5.40
N PHE A 189 11.76 1.64 4.49
CA PHE A 189 13.18 1.26 4.59
C PHE A 189 14.11 2.46 4.82
N TRP A 190 13.60 3.68 4.63
CA TRP A 190 14.32 4.92 4.86
C TRP A 190 13.35 6.00 5.37
N PRO A 191 13.75 6.82 6.36
CA PRO A 191 15.06 6.82 7.04
C PRO A 191 15.25 5.61 7.96
N VAL A 192 16.50 5.22 8.22
CA VAL A 192 16.84 3.93 8.87
C VAL A 192 16.31 3.82 10.30
N ASP A 193 16.26 4.94 11.03
CA ASP A 193 15.71 5.06 12.38
C ASP A 193 14.20 4.81 12.44
N ARG A 194 13.53 4.83 11.28
CA ARG A 194 12.08 4.58 11.13
C ARG A 194 11.77 3.34 10.30
N ALA A 195 12.78 2.53 9.99
CA ALA A 195 12.59 1.33 9.20
C ALA A 195 11.63 0.37 9.91
N THR A 196 10.55 -0.02 9.24
CA THR A 196 9.49 -0.86 9.81
C THR A 196 8.76 -1.65 8.74
N TRP A 197 8.07 -2.72 9.15
CA TRP A 197 7.20 -3.51 8.28
C TRP A 197 5.77 -2.97 8.31
N LEU A 198 5.16 -2.86 7.13
CA LEU A 198 3.76 -2.48 6.97
C LEU A 198 2.88 -3.75 6.98
N SER A 199 2.53 -4.19 8.19
CA SER A 199 1.62 -5.31 8.41
C SER A 199 0.16 -4.89 8.32
N VAL A 200 -0.72 -5.83 7.99
CA VAL A 200 -2.17 -5.63 8.11
C VAL A 200 -2.54 -5.51 9.60
N PRO A 201 -3.29 -4.48 10.02
CA PRO A 201 -3.76 -4.37 11.39
C PRO A 201 -4.72 -5.52 11.77
N LYS A 202 -4.51 -6.15 12.92
CA LYS A 202 -5.31 -7.30 13.40
C LYS A 202 -6.84 -7.11 13.36
N PRO A 203 -7.41 -5.92 13.61
CA PRO A 203 -8.86 -5.72 13.54
C PRO A 203 -9.48 -6.09 12.18
N PHE A 204 -8.71 -6.06 11.09
CA PHE A 204 -9.18 -6.48 9.76
C PHE A 204 -9.43 -7.99 9.65
N ASP A 205 -8.74 -8.82 10.45
CA ASP A 205 -8.91 -10.29 10.43
C ASP A 205 -10.31 -10.72 10.90
N ALA A 206 -11.00 -9.86 11.67
CA ALA A 206 -12.33 -10.10 12.20
C ALA A 206 -13.46 -9.73 11.23
N ILE A 207 -13.15 -9.06 10.11
CA ILE A 207 -14.17 -8.61 9.16
C ILE A 207 -14.66 -9.81 8.34
N PRO A 208 -15.97 -10.11 8.33
CA PRO A 208 -16.53 -11.15 7.49
C PRO A 208 -16.28 -10.89 6.00
N SER A 209 -16.13 -11.97 5.23
CA SER A 209 -16.21 -11.86 3.76
C SER A 209 -17.62 -11.42 3.33
N PRO A 210 -17.75 -10.77 2.16
CA PRO A 210 -19.05 -10.37 1.62
C PRO A 210 -19.99 -11.56 1.40
#